data_AF-A0A1M7GGW1-F1
#
_entry.id   AF-A0A1M7GGW1-F1
#
_cell.length_a   1.000
_cell.length_b   1.000
_cell.length_c   1.000
_cell.angle_alpha   90.00
_cell.angle_beta   90.00
_cell.angle_gamma   90.00
#
_symmetry.space_group_name_H-M   'P 1'
#
loop_
_entity.id
_entity.type
_entity.pdbx_description
1 polymer ?
#
loop_
_entity_poly.entity_id
_entity_poly.type
_entity_poly.pdbx_seq_one_letter_code
_entity_poly.pdbx_strand_id
1 'polypeptide(L)'
;MSLFWNISFPTLLEDTMPVGAPLAALGHLQSYASIFNSLIVEPEKAVEPSVSGAPLLELPWPRKGTHWFWSRYLRANPIRKISGSYAFVRLLPFRRHGSPASGLGVALSDGVTPEHVLSEAWFHPHMVTFAVHFTVSGEFTLEKMSDLCLELRQGRVLTELGDGALYKLDEVAAKHLEALLLEGVGENTGPPTPVTPFSLVTVLNGDGGVDQAIVEGELIHRTLEAVTQWDRWRMGALDGGRISSRLSTSAAPLLFGHARSRVVWDPYRFSTNGSVSLSCYHRNLFVGTMQTEALLSFARVAEEEEKAGRRPRAIRDCEDAVLKHIIALHKGEDTTYRSASLRRFIDDHAFRRSVDNLAQRIKGEELPALPVQLVPGSPNPPAIS
;
A
#
# COMPACT_ATOMS: atom_id res chain seq x y z
N MET A 1 11.57 -6.21 3.67
CA MET A 1 10.83 -6.26 2.39
C MET A 1 9.35 -6.41 2.68
N SER A 2 8.48 -5.70 1.97
CA SER A 2 7.02 -5.77 2.15
C SER A 2 6.33 -5.88 0.81
N LEU A 3 5.27 -6.67 0.73
CA LEU A 3 4.42 -6.79 -0.44
C LEU A 3 2.96 -6.76 -0.03
N PHE A 4 2.11 -6.24 -0.91
CA PHE A 4 0.67 -6.39 -0.75
C PHE A 4 -0.02 -6.68 -2.08
N TRP A 5 -1.10 -7.45 -1.97
CA TRP A 5 -2.05 -7.76 -3.03
C TRP A 5 -3.42 -7.26 -2.57
N ASN A 6 -4.27 -6.92 -3.51
CA ASN A 6 -5.62 -6.47 -3.20
C ASN A 6 -6.62 -7.01 -4.20
N ILE A 7 -7.88 -7.07 -3.78
CA ILE A 7 -9.04 -7.32 -4.63
C ILE A 7 -10.05 -6.24 -4.32
N SER A 8 -10.70 -5.72 -5.36
CA SER A 8 -11.76 -4.72 -5.21
C SER A 8 -13.11 -5.25 -5.65
N PHE A 9 -14.15 -4.76 -4.99
CA PHE A 9 -15.52 -5.20 -5.13
C PHE A 9 -16.48 -4.02 -4.87
N PRO A 10 -17.65 -3.98 -5.53
CA PRO A 10 -18.67 -2.95 -5.25
C PRO A 10 -19.65 -3.37 -4.15
N THR A 11 -19.72 -4.66 -3.81
CA THR A 11 -20.86 -5.28 -3.08
C THR A 11 -21.24 -4.58 -1.78
N LEU A 12 -20.28 -4.16 -0.95
CA LEU A 12 -20.62 -3.51 0.32
C LEU A 12 -21.12 -2.07 0.11
N LEU A 13 -20.82 -1.44 -1.02
CA LEU A 13 -21.22 -0.07 -1.32
C LEU A 13 -22.69 0.07 -1.75
N GLU A 14 -23.43 -1.03 -1.90
CA GLU A 14 -24.83 -1.03 -2.31
C GLU A 14 -25.72 -0.20 -1.36
N ASP A 15 -26.84 0.33 -1.85
CA ASP A 15 -27.76 1.12 -1.00
C ASP A 15 -28.43 0.26 0.07
N THR A 16 -28.71 -1.00 -0.26
CA THR A 16 -29.21 -2.02 0.65
C THR A 16 -28.06 -2.84 1.20
N MET A 17 -28.04 -3.10 2.51
CA MET A 17 -27.03 -3.97 3.11
C MET A 17 -27.07 -5.36 2.45
N PRO A 18 -25.96 -5.83 1.85
CA PRO A 18 -25.93 -7.13 1.22
C PRO A 18 -26.18 -8.23 2.26
N VAL A 19 -27.17 -9.08 1.98
CA VAL A 19 -27.52 -10.20 2.86
C VAL A 19 -26.40 -11.23 2.83
N GLY A 20 -25.93 -11.63 4.02
CA GLY A 20 -24.89 -12.65 4.17
C GLY A 20 -23.45 -12.14 4.05
N ALA A 21 -23.22 -10.85 3.76
CA ALA A 21 -21.89 -10.27 3.79
C ALA A 21 -21.48 -9.93 5.24
N PRO A 22 -20.46 -10.58 5.83
CA PRO A 22 -20.13 -10.38 7.25
C PRO A 22 -19.70 -8.94 7.57
N LEU A 23 -19.09 -8.24 6.60
CA LEU A 23 -18.65 -6.85 6.73
C LEU A 23 -19.56 -5.84 6.01
N ALA A 24 -20.83 -6.17 5.75
CA ALA A 24 -21.80 -5.25 5.15
C ALA A 24 -21.81 -3.86 5.81
N ALA A 25 -21.68 -3.82 7.15
CA ALA A 25 -21.63 -2.60 7.93
C ALA A 25 -20.55 -1.58 7.48
N LEU A 26 -19.47 -2.03 6.85
CA LEU A 26 -18.37 -1.16 6.41
C LEU A 26 -18.76 -0.27 5.22
N GLY A 27 -19.74 -0.68 4.42
CA GLY A 27 -20.20 0.08 3.27
C GLY A 27 -21.18 1.21 3.59
N HIS A 28 -21.67 1.30 4.82
CA HIS A 28 -22.69 2.26 5.21
C HIS A 28 -22.20 3.21 6.29
N LEU A 29 -22.36 4.51 6.04
CA LEU A 29 -21.84 5.60 6.87
C LEU A 29 -22.15 5.44 8.37
N GLN A 30 -23.41 5.19 8.73
CA GLN A 30 -23.81 5.13 10.15
C GLN A 30 -23.17 3.92 10.86
N SER A 31 -23.22 2.75 10.23
CA SER A 31 -22.69 1.51 10.81
C SER A 31 -21.16 1.54 10.87
N TYR A 32 -20.49 1.98 9.80
CA TYR A 32 -19.05 2.22 9.78
C TYR A 32 -18.66 3.20 10.89
N ALA A 33 -19.37 4.34 11.00
CA ALA A 33 -19.03 5.36 11.98
C ALA A 33 -19.19 4.85 13.42
N SER A 34 -20.20 4.02 13.67
CA SER A 34 -20.40 3.37 14.97
C SER A 34 -19.21 2.47 15.33
N ILE A 35 -18.80 1.57 14.42
CA ILE A 35 -17.65 0.67 14.61
C ILE A 35 -16.38 1.49 14.87
N PHE A 36 -16.13 2.49 14.03
CA PHE A 36 -14.95 3.34 14.12
C PHE A 36 -14.90 4.11 15.45
N ASN A 37 -16.01 4.74 15.86
CA ASN A 37 -16.06 5.50 17.10
C ASN A 37 -15.84 4.61 18.33
N SER A 38 -16.40 3.40 18.34
CA SER A 38 -16.15 2.41 19.41
C SER A 38 -14.65 2.08 19.51
N LEU A 39 -13.99 1.86 18.37
CA LEU A 39 -12.55 1.60 18.32
C LEU A 39 -11.69 2.81 18.73
N ILE A 40 -12.14 4.04 18.48
CA ILE A 40 -11.44 5.25 18.95
C ILE A 40 -11.52 5.39 20.47
N VAL A 41 -12.67 5.09 21.06
CA VAL A 41 -12.89 5.14 22.51
C VAL A 41 -12.08 4.06 23.22
N GLU A 42 -12.06 2.84 22.67
CA GLU A 42 -11.37 1.68 23.24
C GLU A 42 -10.35 1.07 22.26
N PRO A 43 -9.24 1.75 21.94
CA PRO A 43 -8.30 1.33 20.88
C PRO A 43 -7.53 0.03 21.18
N GLU A 44 -7.69 -0.52 22.38
CA GLU A 44 -7.08 -1.79 22.79
C GLU A 44 -7.99 -3.00 22.54
N LYS A 45 -9.29 -2.78 22.33
CA LYS A 45 -10.26 -3.84 22.08
C LYS A 45 -10.58 -3.91 20.61
N ALA A 46 -10.33 -5.07 20.01
CA ALA A 46 -10.85 -5.35 18.68
C ALA A 46 -12.37 -5.44 18.76
N VAL A 47 -13.06 -4.98 17.71
CA VAL A 47 -14.52 -4.93 17.66
C VAL A 47 -15.01 -5.93 16.63
N GLU A 48 -15.94 -6.78 17.05
CA GLU A 48 -16.73 -7.60 16.12
C GLU A 48 -17.81 -6.71 15.49
N PRO A 49 -17.93 -6.69 14.16
CA PRO A 49 -19.10 -6.13 13.49
C PRO A 49 -20.40 -6.79 14.00
N SER A 50 -21.55 -6.16 13.76
CA SER A 50 -22.85 -6.63 14.28
C SER A 50 -23.30 -8.02 13.81
N VAL A 51 -22.55 -8.69 12.93
CA VAL A 51 -22.83 -10.03 12.42
C VAL A 51 -21.92 -11.02 13.16
N SER A 52 -22.52 -12.01 13.83
CA SER A 52 -21.75 -13.04 14.54
C SER A 52 -20.85 -13.84 13.60
N GLY A 53 -19.59 -14.02 13.98
CA GLY A 53 -18.58 -14.70 13.18
C GLY A 53 -17.85 -13.80 12.19
N ALA A 54 -18.16 -12.50 12.15
CA ALA A 54 -17.38 -11.54 11.38
C ALA A 54 -15.96 -11.38 11.97
N PRO A 55 -14.96 -11.05 11.14
CA PRO A 55 -13.61 -10.87 11.65
C PRO A 55 -13.55 -9.67 12.61
N LEU A 56 -12.83 -9.85 13.71
CA LEU A 56 -12.52 -8.79 14.65
C LEU A 56 -11.70 -7.69 13.96
N LEU A 57 -12.06 -6.43 14.19
CA LEU A 57 -11.48 -5.27 13.53
C LEU A 57 -10.68 -4.39 14.49
N GLU A 58 -9.61 -3.77 13.99
CA GLU A 58 -8.78 -2.77 14.68
C GLU A 58 -8.60 -1.51 13.83
N LEU A 59 -8.15 -0.42 14.47
CA LEU A 59 -7.77 0.82 13.78
C LEU A 59 -6.54 0.62 12.89
N PRO A 60 -6.41 1.44 11.82
CA PRO A 60 -5.34 1.29 10.85
C PRO A 60 -3.94 1.75 11.32
N TRP A 61 -3.82 2.24 12.55
CA TRP A 61 -2.58 2.64 13.19
C TRP A 61 -2.31 1.81 14.46
N PRO A 62 -1.06 1.70 14.90
CA PRO A 62 -0.73 1.00 16.14
C PRO A 62 -1.40 1.64 17.36
N ARG A 63 -1.64 0.81 18.39
CA ARG A 63 -2.27 1.21 19.67
C ARG A 63 -1.51 2.35 20.37
N LYS A 64 -0.19 2.35 20.24
CA LYS A 64 0.73 3.32 20.84
C LYS A 64 1.56 4.01 19.76
N GLY A 65 1.95 5.27 20.03
CA GLY A 65 2.79 6.06 19.16
C GLY A 65 2.01 6.91 18.14
N THR A 66 2.76 7.67 17.34
CA THR A 66 2.24 8.50 16.26
C THR A 66 2.48 7.79 14.93
N HIS A 67 1.45 7.64 14.11
CA HIS A 67 1.59 7.15 12.74
C HIS A 67 1.55 8.32 11.76
N TRP A 68 2.73 8.79 11.36
CA TRP A 68 2.88 10.04 10.61
C TRP A 68 2.09 10.09 9.30
N PHE A 69 2.00 8.98 8.56
CA PHE A 69 1.13 8.93 7.38
C PHE A 69 -0.32 9.29 7.73
N TRP A 70 -0.95 8.57 8.67
CA TRP A 70 -2.34 8.82 9.06
C TRP A 70 -2.54 10.21 9.66
N SER A 71 -1.63 10.69 10.51
CA SER A 71 -1.72 12.06 11.07
C SER A 71 -1.79 13.12 9.97
N ARG A 72 -0.99 12.94 8.91
CA ARG A 72 -0.94 13.87 7.77
C ARG A 72 -2.14 13.67 6.84
N TYR A 73 -2.44 12.44 6.45
CA TYR A 73 -3.59 12.09 5.61
C TYR A 73 -4.92 12.61 6.18
N LEU A 74 -5.09 12.51 7.50
CA LEU A 74 -6.32 12.92 8.18
C LEU A 74 -6.31 14.38 8.61
N ARG A 75 -5.16 15.06 8.52
CA ARG A 75 -4.93 16.39 9.10
C ARG A 75 -5.27 16.44 10.60
N ALA A 76 -5.00 15.35 11.29
CA ALA A 76 -5.36 15.18 12.69
C ALA A 76 -4.15 14.72 13.50
N ASN A 77 -3.68 15.60 14.39
CA ASN A 77 -2.70 15.26 15.40
C ASN A 77 -3.15 15.81 16.77
N PRO A 78 -3.56 14.97 17.73
CA PRO A 78 -3.56 13.50 17.66
C PRO A 78 -4.67 12.94 16.75
N ILE A 79 -4.41 11.80 16.10
CA ILE A 79 -5.34 11.12 15.20
C ILE A 79 -6.67 10.76 15.90
N ARG A 80 -6.64 10.59 17.24
CA ARG A 80 -7.79 10.15 18.06
C ARG A 80 -8.98 11.13 18.11
N LYS A 81 -8.90 12.29 17.45
CA LYS A 81 -9.95 13.32 17.45
C LYS A 81 -10.86 13.28 16.23
N ILE A 82 -10.71 12.30 15.34
CA ILE A 82 -11.56 12.18 14.15
C ILE A 82 -12.83 11.38 14.44
N SER A 83 -13.94 11.77 13.81
CA SER A 83 -15.19 11.02 13.88
C SER A 83 -15.24 9.90 12.85
N GLY A 84 -16.04 8.88 13.12
CA GLY A 84 -16.28 7.79 12.18
C GLY A 84 -16.86 8.24 10.84
N SER A 85 -17.73 9.25 10.82
CA SER A 85 -18.23 9.83 9.56
C SER A 85 -17.13 10.49 8.74
N TYR A 86 -16.19 11.18 9.40
CA TYR A 86 -15.03 11.78 8.73
C TYR A 86 -14.07 10.72 8.18
N ALA A 87 -13.93 9.60 8.89
CA ALA A 87 -13.16 8.44 8.47
C ALA A 87 -13.79 7.72 7.27
N PHE A 88 -15.11 7.55 7.26
CA PHE A 88 -15.84 6.88 6.18
C PHE A 88 -15.61 7.54 4.82
N VAL A 89 -15.86 8.86 4.72
CA VAL A 89 -15.70 9.61 3.46
C VAL A 89 -14.25 9.67 2.97
N ARG A 90 -13.29 9.32 3.83
CA ARG A 90 -11.86 9.21 3.51
C ARG A 90 -11.41 7.78 3.23
N LEU A 91 -12.35 6.84 3.21
CA LEU A 91 -12.14 5.42 2.98
C LEU A 91 -11.01 4.89 3.88
N LEU A 92 -11.08 5.16 5.18
CA LEU A 92 -10.12 4.57 6.11
C LEU A 92 -10.38 3.07 6.22
N PRO A 93 -9.35 2.23 6.08
CA PRO A 93 -9.52 0.81 6.28
C PRO A 93 -9.61 0.49 7.77
N PHE A 94 -10.21 -0.66 8.05
CA PHE A 94 -9.97 -1.40 9.28
C PHE A 94 -8.86 -2.44 9.06
N ARG A 95 -8.05 -2.68 10.08
CA ARG A 95 -7.15 -3.84 10.11
C ARG A 95 -7.90 -5.04 10.64
N ARG A 96 -7.66 -6.20 10.06
CA ARG A 96 -8.08 -7.47 10.67
C ARG A 96 -7.28 -7.67 11.96
N HIS A 97 -7.96 -7.99 13.06
CA HIS A 97 -7.30 -8.40 14.29
C HIS A 97 -6.66 -9.78 14.10
N GLY A 98 -5.39 -9.90 14.46
CA GLY A 98 -4.62 -11.12 14.26
C GLY A 98 -4.14 -11.32 12.81
N SER A 99 -3.07 -12.10 12.67
CA SER A 99 -2.47 -12.43 11.38
C SER A 99 -3.41 -13.29 10.53
N PRO A 100 -3.71 -12.93 9.26
CA PRO A 100 -4.47 -13.81 8.36
C PRO A 100 -3.71 -15.09 7.96
N ALA A 101 -2.37 -15.05 8.00
CA ALA A 101 -1.49 -16.20 7.76
C ALA A 101 -0.60 -16.43 8.99
N SER A 102 -1.17 -16.94 10.09
CA SER A 102 -0.38 -17.30 11.28
C SER A 102 0.49 -18.52 11.01
N GLY A 103 1.79 -18.44 11.33
CA GLY A 103 2.71 -19.57 11.16
C GLY A 103 3.27 -19.73 9.75
N LEU A 104 3.27 -18.66 8.94
CA LEU A 104 3.95 -18.66 7.65
C LEU A 104 5.46 -18.86 7.87
N GLY A 105 5.97 -20.03 7.48
CA GLY A 105 7.38 -20.35 7.49
C GLY A 105 8.06 -19.98 6.17
N VAL A 106 9.38 -19.83 6.22
CA VAL A 106 10.20 -19.54 5.03
C VAL A 106 11.43 -20.44 5.05
N ALA A 107 11.65 -21.17 3.96
CA ALA A 107 12.80 -22.04 3.75
C ALA A 107 13.60 -21.56 2.52
N LEU A 108 14.64 -20.76 2.75
CA LEU A 108 15.53 -20.26 1.70
C LEU A 108 16.66 -21.25 1.42
N SER A 109 17.15 -21.26 0.17
CA SER A 109 18.10 -22.25 -0.34
C SER A 109 19.44 -22.27 0.40
N ASP A 110 19.86 -21.16 1.00
CA ASP A 110 21.14 -21.04 1.70
C ASP A 110 21.04 -21.19 3.22
N GLY A 111 19.89 -21.67 3.73
CA GLY A 111 19.65 -21.78 5.18
C GLY A 111 19.48 -20.43 5.88
N VAL A 112 19.37 -19.33 5.12
CA VAL A 112 19.00 -18.01 5.65
C VAL A 112 17.54 -18.07 6.08
N THR A 113 17.27 -17.70 7.33
CA THR A 113 15.90 -17.64 7.87
C THR A 113 15.55 -16.18 8.15
N PRO A 114 14.43 -15.65 7.61
CA PRO A 114 13.95 -14.33 7.99
C PRO A 114 13.71 -14.26 9.51
N GLU A 115 14.17 -13.19 10.15
CA GLU A 115 13.97 -12.94 11.58
C GLU A 115 12.47 -12.75 11.89
N HIS A 116 11.78 -12.07 10.98
CA HIS A 116 10.36 -11.79 11.11
C HIS A 116 9.64 -12.01 9.80
N VAL A 117 8.54 -12.75 9.87
CA VAL A 117 7.56 -12.93 8.81
C VAL A 117 6.20 -12.57 9.39
N LEU A 118 5.66 -11.44 8.97
CA LEU A 118 4.38 -10.94 9.46
C LEU A 118 3.41 -10.83 8.29
N SER A 119 2.15 -11.22 8.51
CA SER A 119 1.09 -10.95 7.56
C SER A 119 0.04 -10.03 8.15
N GLU A 120 -0.54 -9.18 7.30
CA GLU A 120 -1.59 -8.23 7.69
C GLU A 120 -2.73 -8.28 6.68
N ALA A 121 -3.95 -8.03 7.15
CA ALA A 121 -5.10 -7.83 6.30
C ALA A 121 -5.80 -6.51 6.59
N TRP A 122 -6.35 -5.90 5.54
CA TRP A 122 -7.02 -4.61 5.61
C TRP A 122 -8.34 -4.67 4.84
N PHE A 123 -9.40 -4.14 5.45
CA PHE A 123 -10.73 -4.07 4.88
C PHE A 123 -11.10 -2.61 4.64
N HIS A 124 -11.23 -2.26 3.37
CA HIS A 124 -11.92 -1.07 2.90
C HIS A 124 -13.36 -1.43 2.51
N PRO A 125 -14.28 -0.46 2.43
CA PRO A 125 -15.64 -0.70 1.96
C PRO A 125 -15.73 -1.34 0.56
N HIS A 126 -14.70 -1.22 -0.26
CA HIS A 126 -14.70 -1.62 -1.67
C HIS A 126 -13.45 -2.42 -2.06
N MET A 127 -12.62 -2.78 -1.10
CA MET A 127 -11.35 -3.44 -1.34
C MET A 127 -10.89 -4.23 -0.12
N VAL A 128 -10.27 -5.38 -0.36
CA VAL A 128 -9.55 -6.17 0.64
C VAL A 128 -8.08 -6.22 0.26
N THR A 129 -7.19 -6.10 1.24
CA THR A 129 -5.74 -6.19 1.04
C THR A 129 -5.16 -7.27 1.92
N PHE A 130 -4.29 -8.11 1.33
CA PHE A 130 -3.41 -9.01 2.05
C PHE A 130 -1.96 -8.53 1.88
N ALA A 131 -1.19 -8.53 2.96
CA ALA A 131 0.19 -8.09 2.95
C ALA A 131 1.10 -9.06 3.69
N VAL A 132 2.34 -9.15 3.23
CA VAL A 132 3.41 -9.91 3.89
C VAL A 132 4.65 -9.04 4.04
N HIS A 133 5.25 -9.09 5.23
CA HIS A 133 6.43 -8.36 5.63
C HIS A 133 7.52 -9.34 6.03
N PHE A 134 8.71 -9.19 5.44
CA PHE A 134 9.92 -9.94 5.74
C PHE A 134 10.97 -9.02 6.33
N THR A 135 11.57 -9.41 7.45
CA THR A 135 12.82 -8.84 7.95
C THR A 135 13.89 -9.91 7.86
N VAL A 136 14.96 -9.61 7.15
CA VAL A 136 16.11 -10.50 6.97
C VAL A 136 17.34 -9.71 7.35
N SER A 137 18.14 -10.28 8.24
CA SER A 137 19.38 -9.71 8.73
C SER A 137 20.50 -10.72 8.55
N GLY A 138 21.71 -10.24 8.35
CA GLY A 138 22.88 -11.05 8.07
C GLY A 138 23.92 -10.27 7.26
N GLU A 139 25.06 -10.90 7.00
CA GLU A 139 26.10 -10.35 6.16
C GLU A 139 25.87 -10.81 4.72
N PHE A 140 25.48 -9.88 3.85
CA PHE A 140 25.15 -10.16 2.46
C PHE A 140 25.91 -9.22 1.54
N THR A 141 26.46 -9.77 0.44
CA THR A 141 26.82 -8.94 -0.70
C THR A 141 25.55 -8.40 -1.37
N LEU A 142 25.67 -7.37 -2.21
CA LEU A 142 24.53 -6.80 -2.92
C LEU A 142 23.88 -7.83 -3.88
N GLU A 143 24.69 -8.68 -4.51
CA GLU A 143 24.22 -9.79 -5.32
C GLU A 143 23.44 -10.79 -4.47
N LYS A 144 23.98 -11.17 -3.30
CA LYS A 144 23.29 -12.11 -2.42
C LYS A 144 21.97 -11.52 -1.91
N MET A 145 21.94 -10.24 -1.58
CA MET A 145 20.72 -9.53 -1.21
C MET A 145 19.68 -9.55 -2.33
N SER A 146 20.07 -9.27 -3.59
CA SER A 146 19.13 -9.36 -4.72
C SER A 146 18.62 -10.77 -4.92
N ASP A 147 19.48 -11.78 -4.75
CA ASP A 147 19.14 -13.18 -4.91
C ASP A 147 18.11 -13.63 -3.87
N LEU A 148 18.32 -13.27 -2.61
CA LEU A 148 17.38 -13.52 -1.52
C LEU A 148 16.03 -12.81 -1.75
N CYS A 149 16.03 -11.57 -2.23
CA CYS A 149 14.80 -10.86 -2.54
C CYS A 149 14.02 -11.54 -3.68
N LEU A 150 14.71 -11.96 -4.74
CA LEU A 150 14.11 -12.68 -5.86
C LEU A 150 13.56 -14.05 -5.44
N GLU A 151 14.32 -14.77 -4.61
CA GLU A 151 13.88 -16.05 -4.07
C GLU A 151 12.63 -15.89 -3.19
N LEU A 152 12.59 -14.91 -2.28
CA LEU A 152 11.41 -14.59 -1.49
C LEU A 152 10.20 -14.19 -2.35
N ARG A 153 10.41 -13.47 -3.45
CA ARG A 153 9.33 -13.02 -4.33
C ARG A 153 8.80 -14.13 -5.25
N GLN A 154 9.70 -14.91 -5.87
CA GLN A 154 9.39 -15.78 -7.02
C GLN A 154 9.62 -17.26 -6.73
N GLY A 155 10.44 -17.57 -5.72
CA GLY A 155 10.75 -18.92 -5.30
C GLY A 155 9.59 -19.60 -4.59
N ARG A 156 9.64 -20.93 -4.57
CA ARG A 156 8.77 -21.77 -3.74
C ARG A 156 9.47 -21.97 -2.40
N VAL A 157 9.32 -20.99 -1.52
CA VAL A 157 10.04 -20.96 -0.24
C VAL A 157 9.13 -20.83 0.97
N LEU A 158 7.82 -20.68 0.75
CA LEU A 158 6.87 -20.48 1.84
C LEU A 158 6.21 -21.79 2.24
N THR A 159 6.11 -22.02 3.54
CA THR A 159 5.36 -23.15 4.10
C THR A 159 4.22 -22.64 4.96
N GLU A 160 3.04 -23.23 4.83
CA GLU A 160 1.97 -23.04 5.80
C GLU A 160 2.05 -24.12 6.88
N LEU A 161 1.45 -23.83 8.05
CA LEU A 161 1.51 -24.76 9.18
C LEU A 161 0.77 -26.07 8.85
N GLY A 162 1.51 -27.18 8.78
CA GLY A 162 0.95 -28.53 8.82
C GLY A 162 0.89 -29.30 7.49
N ASP A 163 1.22 -28.71 6.35
CA ASP A 163 1.17 -29.42 5.04
C ASP A 163 2.55 -29.84 4.50
N GLY A 164 3.64 -29.21 4.95
CA GLY A 164 5.01 -29.46 4.47
C GLY A 164 5.27 -29.06 3.01
N ALA A 165 4.31 -28.41 2.35
CA ALA A 165 4.42 -27.99 0.96
C ALA A 165 5.08 -26.61 0.84
N LEU A 166 5.81 -26.40 -0.27
CA LEU A 166 6.45 -25.13 -0.58
C LEU A 166 5.67 -24.37 -1.66
N TYR A 167 5.26 -23.16 -1.32
CA TYR A 167 4.45 -22.28 -2.13
C TYR A 167 5.23 -21.06 -2.59
N LYS A 168 4.83 -20.53 -3.75
CA LYS A 168 5.19 -19.16 -4.15
C LYS A 168 4.39 -18.15 -3.35
N LEU A 169 4.96 -16.97 -3.17
CA LEU A 169 4.29 -15.89 -2.47
C LEU A 169 2.97 -15.45 -3.10
N ASP A 170 2.86 -15.47 -4.44
CA ASP A 170 1.59 -15.18 -5.12
C ASP A 170 0.52 -16.28 -4.90
N GLU A 171 0.93 -17.54 -4.70
CA GLU A 171 0.00 -18.65 -4.40
C GLU A 171 -0.57 -18.50 -2.99
N VAL A 172 0.29 -18.20 -2.01
CA VAL A 172 -0.12 -17.89 -0.63
C VAL A 172 -1.03 -16.67 -0.60
N ALA A 173 -0.67 -15.60 -1.32
CA ALA A 173 -1.48 -14.39 -1.37
C ALA A 173 -2.85 -14.62 -2.00
N ALA A 174 -2.95 -15.40 -3.09
CA ALA A 174 -4.22 -15.73 -3.72
C ALA A 174 -5.16 -16.46 -2.76
N LYS A 175 -4.64 -17.49 -2.06
CA LYS A 175 -5.40 -18.26 -1.06
C LYS A 175 -5.92 -17.36 0.07
N HIS A 176 -5.08 -16.51 0.65
CA HIS A 176 -5.50 -15.64 1.74
C HIS A 176 -6.40 -14.50 1.26
N LEU A 177 -6.22 -13.97 0.06
CA LEU A 177 -7.13 -12.99 -0.51
C LEU A 177 -8.52 -13.56 -0.72
N GLU A 178 -8.64 -14.79 -1.22
CA GLU A 178 -9.91 -15.50 -1.37
C GLU A 178 -10.59 -15.70 0.00
N ALA A 179 -9.85 -16.18 1.00
CA ALA A 179 -10.36 -16.33 2.36
C ALA A 179 -10.82 -15.00 2.96
N LEU A 180 -10.04 -13.93 2.79
CA LEU A 180 -10.41 -12.60 3.29
C LEU A 180 -11.61 -12.01 2.54
N LEU A 181 -11.76 -12.31 1.25
CA LEU A 181 -12.92 -11.88 0.48
C LEU A 181 -14.19 -12.59 0.96
N LEU A 182 -14.11 -13.89 1.28
CA LEU A 182 -15.17 -14.64 1.92
C LEU A 182 -15.50 -14.09 3.33
N GLU A 183 -14.48 -13.82 4.15
CA GLU A 183 -14.64 -13.19 5.48
C GLU A 183 -15.30 -11.80 5.39
N GLY A 184 -15.04 -11.04 4.32
CA GLY A 184 -15.54 -9.68 4.16
C GLY A 184 -16.93 -9.60 3.52
N VAL A 185 -17.10 -10.30 2.40
CA VAL A 185 -18.21 -10.10 1.46
C VAL A 185 -19.10 -11.35 1.36
N GLY A 186 -18.64 -12.51 1.81
CA GLY A 186 -19.38 -13.78 1.72
C GLY A 186 -19.20 -14.50 0.39
N GLU A 187 -19.99 -15.57 0.19
CA GLU A 187 -19.87 -16.53 -0.94
C GLU A 187 -20.21 -15.92 -2.32
N ASN A 188 -20.78 -14.71 -2.36
CA ASN A 188 -21.25 -14.08 -3.60
C ASN A 188 -20.16 -13.38 -4.40
N THR A 189 -18.90 -13.64 -4.10
CA THR A 189 -17.79 -13.01 -4.81
C THR A 189 -17.28 -13.96 -5.89
N GLY A 190 -17.38 -13.52 -7.15
CA GLY A 190 -16.80 -14.25 -8.27
C GLY A 190 -15.30 -14.51 -8.06
N PRO A 191 -14.67 -15.33 -8.91
CA PRO A 191 -13.29 -15.74 -8.72
C PRO A 191 -12.37 -14.51 -8.65
N PRO A 192 -11.41 -14.50 -7.70
CA PRO A 192 -10.48 -13.39 -7.57
C PRO A 192 -9.65 -13.25 -8.85
N THR A 193 -9.53 -12.03 -9.38
CA THR A 193 -8.63 -11.77 -10.50
C THR A 193 -7.19 -11.70 -9.99
N PRO A 194 -6.21 -12.33 -10.67
CA PRO A 194 -4.80 -12.22 -10.27
C PRO A 194 -4.35 -10.75 -10.26
N VAL A 195 -3.85 -10.26 -9.13
CA VAL A 195 -3.36 -8.88 -9.00
C VAL A 195 -1.85 -8.89 -8.82
N THR A 196 -1.14 -8.11 -9.63
CA THR A 196 0.29 -7.90 -9.45
C THR A 196 0.55 -7.17 -8.13
N PRO A 197 1.36 -7.72 -7.21
CA PRO A 197 1.60 -7.06 -5.93
C PRO A 197 2.31 -5.74 -6.12
N PHE A 198 2.09 -4.84 -5.19
CA PHE A 198 3.05 -3.77 -4.94
C PHE A 198 4.16 -4.30 -4.03
N SER A 199 5.42 -3.93 -4.28
CA SER A 199 6.54 -4.26 -3.41
C SER A 199 7.33 -3.05 -2.92
N LEU A 200 7.87 -3.18 -1.70
CA LEU A 200 8.76 -2.21 -1.09
C LEU A 200 9.92 -2.92 -0.42
N VAL A 201 11.14 -2.61 -0.86
CA VAL A 201 12.38 -3.04 -0.22
C VAL A 201 13.02 -1.82 0.44
N THR A 202 13.62 -2.02 1.61
CA THR A 202 14.37 -0.97 2.31
C THR A 202 15.58 -1.63 2.91
N VAL A 203 16.76 -1.11 2.57
CA VAL A 203 18.01 -1.53 3.19
C VAL A 203 18.13 -0.77 4.50
N LEU A 204 18.22 -1.48 5.62
CA LEU A 204 18.24 -0.87 6.96
C LEU A 204 19.66 -0.63 7.47
N ASN A 205 20.57 -1.56 7.22
CA ASN A 205 21.97 -1.53 7.63
C ASN A 205 22.86 -2.01 6.46
N GLY A 206 24.09 -1.51 6.38
CA GLY A 206 25.08 -1.94 5.40
C GLY A 206 26.40 -1.19 5.58
N ASP A 207 27.51 -1.79 5.13
CA ASP A 207 28.88 -1.26 5.34
C ASP A 207 29.34 -0.26 4.26
N GLY A 208 28.43 0.13 3.35
CA GLY A 208 28.72 1.08 2.29
C GLY A 208 29.02 2.48 2.84
N GLY A 209 30.14 3.07 2.40
CA GLY A 209 30.47 4.44 2.73
C GLY A 209 29.39 5.41 2.25
N VAL A 210 29.08 6.43 3.06
CA VAL A 210 28.11 7.49 2.75
C VAL A 210 28.42 8.29 1.48
N ASP A 211 29.63 8.13 0.94
CA ASP A 211 30.12 8.78 -0.27
C ASP A 211 30.07 7.86 -1.51
N GLN A 212 29.52 6.65 -1.40
CA GLN A 212 29.44 5.73 -2.53
C GLN A 212 28.43 6.21 -3.58
N ALA A 213 28.95 6.51 -4.76
CA ALA A 213 28.15 6.94 -5.90
C ALA A 213 27.25 5.81 -6.45
N ILE A 214 26.01 6.14 -6.84
CA ILE A 214 25.18 5.24 -7.64
C ILE A 214 25.40 5.58 -9.11
N VAL A 215 26.16 4.73 -9.80
CA VAL A 215 26.49 4.88 -11.23
C VAL A 215 25.61 3.95 -12.06
N GLU A 216 25.17 4.43 -13.22
CA GLU A 216 24.37 3.62 -14.15
C GLU A 216 25.14 2.36 -14.59
N GLY A 217 24.42 1.27 -14.80
CA GLY A 217 24.99 -0.05 -15.09
C GLY A 217 25.84 -0.71 -13.98
N GLU A 218 26.24 -0.02 -12.91
CA GLU A 218 27.06 -0.59 -11.85
C GLU A 218 26.28 -1.43 -10.83
N LEU A 219 27.00 -2.07 -9.90
CA LEU A 219 26.45 -3.07 -8.99
C LEU A 219 25.23 -2.57 -8.19
N ILE A 220 25.32 -1.41 -7.53
CA ILE A 220 24.17 -0.87 -6.77
C ILE A 220 22.97 -0.68 -7.69
N HIS A 221 23.15 -0.01 -8.83
CA HIS A 221 22.05 0.23 -9.77
C HIS A 221 21.43 -1.08 -10.28
N ARG A 222 22.26 -2.06 -10.69
CA ARG A 222 21.77 -3.38 -11.12
C ARG A 222 21.01 -4.10 -10.02
N THR A 223 21.48 -4.03 -8.79
CA THR A 223 20.79 -4.62 -7.63
C THR A 223 19.44 -3.94 -7.38
N LEU A 224 19.38 -2.60 -7.45
CA LEU A 224 18.12 -1.85 -7.32
C LEU A 224 17.13 -2.18 -8.43
N GLU A 225 17.59 -2.29 -9.67
CA GLU A 225 16.79 -2.74 -10.82
C GLU A 225 16.28 -4.17 -10.60
N ALA A 226 17.15 -5.11 -10.23
CA ALA A 226 16.78 -6.50 -10.05
C ALA A 226 15.64 -6.69 -9.03
N VAL A 227 15.67 -5.97 -7.90
CA VAL A 227 14.64 -6.09 -6.85
C VAL A 227 13.40 -5.23 -7.08
N THR A 228 13.41 -4.33 -8.07
CA THR A 228 12.24 -3.53 -8.45
C THR A 228 11.55 -4.06 -9.71
N GLN A 229 12.29 -4.57 -10.68
CA GLN A 229 11.75 -5.26 -11.85
C GLN A 229 11.46 -6.73 -11.56
N TRP A 230 12.01 -7.27 -10.47
CA TRP A 230 11.96 -8.71 -10.15
C TRP A 230 12.57 -9.57 -11.27
N ASP A 231 13.64 -9.08 -11.89
CA ASP A 231 14.35 -9.74 -12.99
C ASP A 231 15.82 -9.31 -12.96
N ARG A 232 16.76 -10.28 -12.91
CA ARG A 232 18.21 -10.01 -12.85
C ARG A 232 18.77 -9.45 -14.16
N TRP A 233 18.06 -9.66 -15.27
CA TRP A 233 18.56 -9.35 -16.61
C TRP A 233 18.01 -8.04 -17.16
N ARG A 234 16.87 -7.59 -16.63
CA ARG A 234 16.24 -6.35 -17.06
C ARG A 234 16.93 -5.16 -16.42
N MET A 235 17.40 -4.24 -17.25
CA MET A 235 18.06 -3.02 -16.80
C MET A 235 17.51 -1.83 -17.59
N GLY A 236 17.01 -0.82 -16.88
CA GLY A 236 16.62 0.47 -17.44
C GLY A 236 17.72 1.51 -17.23
N ALA A 237 17.48 2.72 -17.74
CA ALA A 237 18.31 3.87 -17.36
C ALA A 237 18.08 4.22 -15.88
N LEU A 238 19.14 4.62 -15.17
CA LEU A 238 19.08 4.95 -13.74
C LEU A 238 18.06 6.07 -13.46
N ASP A 239 18.02 7.07 -14.34
CA ASP A 239 17.05 8.18 -14.22
C ASP A 239 15.61 7.74 -14.51
N GLY A 240 15.41 6.63 -15.22
CA GLY A 240 14.08 6.06 -15.49
C GLY A 240 13.39 5.51 -14.24
N GLY A 241 14.17 4.96 -13.30
CA GLY A 241 13.68 4.46 -12.02
C GLY A 241 13.88 5.41 -10.83
N ARG A 242 14.58 6.54 -11.00
CA ARG A 242 14.79 7.53 -9.94
C ARG A 242 13.48 8.28 -9.62
N ILE A 243 13.08 8.25 -8.35
CA ILE A 243 11.87 8.94 -7.87
C ILE A 243 12.21 10.16 -7.00
N SER A 244 13.33 10.13 -6.25
CA SER A 244 13.75 11.26 -5.43
C SER A 244 14.19 12.46 -6.29
N SER A 245 13.73 13.65 -5.92
CA SER A 245 13.94 14.90 -6.68
C SER A 245 15.31 15.56 -6.48
N ARG A 246 16.12 15.08 -5.53
CA ARG A 246 17.45 15.65 -5.28
C ARG A 246 18.45 15.07 -6.27
N LEU A 247 18.74 15.85 -7.31
CA LEU A 247 19.79 15.58 -8.30
C LEU A 247 21.21 15.89 -7.80
N SER A 248 21.39 16.37 -6.56
CA SER A 248 22.66 16.95 -6.13
C SER A 248 23.43 16.04 -5.16
N THR A 249 24.02 14.98 -5.71
CA THR A 249 25.30 14.31 -5.36
C THR A 249 25.22 12.86 -5.83
N SER A 250 26.32 12.32 -6.34
CA SER A 250 26.40 10.94 -6.78
C SER A 250 26.14 9.95 -5.63
N ALA A 251 26.37 10.36 -4.37
CA ALA A 251 26.26 9.55 -3.15
C ALA A 251 24.98 9.78 -2.31
N ALA A 252 23.86 10.12 -2.93
CA ALA A 252 22.65 10.54 -2.22
C ALA A 252 21.72 9.39 -1.77
N PRO A 253 20.86 9.61 -0.77
CA PRO A 253 19.69 8.75 -0.56
C PRO A 253 18.85 8.70 -1.84
N LEU A 254 18.53 7.49 -2.27
CA LEU A 254 17.78 7.21 -3.48
C LEU A 254 16.50 6.46 -3.12
N LEU A 255 15.38 7.05 -3.51
CA LEU A 255 14.15 6.31 -3.70
C LEU A 255 14.09 5.91 -5.17
N PHE A 256 14.17 4.60 -5.42
CA PHE A 256 14.18 4.01 -6.76
C PHE A 256 12.95 3.12 -6.95
N GLY A 257 12.44 3.00 -8.16
CA GLY A 257 11.46 1.94 -8.49
C GLY A 257 10.58 2.23 -9.69
N HIS A 258 9.68 1.28 -9.95
CA HIS A 258 8.83 1.19 -11.14
C HIS A 258 7.36 1.11 -10.75
N ALA A 259 6.41 1.10 -11.69
CA ALA A 259 4.97 1.18 -11.42
C ALA A 259 4.46 0.42 -10.16
N ARG A 260 4.92 -0.80 -9.91
CA ARG A 260 4.50 -1.67 -8.79
C ARG A 260 5.60 -2.00 -7.78
N SER A 261 6.70 -1.26 -7.73
CA SER A 261 7.81 -1.58 -6.83
C SER A 261 8.61 -0.36 -6.39
N ARG A 262 9.20 -0.43 -5.21
CA ARG A 262 10.06 0.63 -4.66
C ARG A 262 11.22 0.01 -3.89
N VAL A 263 12.37 0.67 -3.96
CA VAL A 263 13.51 0.45 -3.06
C VAL A 263 13.90 1.76 -2.43
N VAL A 264 14.13 1.71 -1.11
CA VAL A 264 14.74 2.80 -0.35
C VAL A 264 16.19 2.42 -0.07
N TRP A 265 17.09 3.22 -0.62
CA TRP A 265 18.53 3.14 -0.43
C TRP A 265 19.00 4.45 0.20
N ASP A 266 19.37 4.44 1.49
CA ASP A 266 19.80 5.64 2.20
C ASP A 266 21.04 5.32 3.06
N PRO A 267 22.25 5.39 2.46
CA PRO A 267 23.48 5.01 3.15
C PRO A 267 23.79 5.90 4.36
N TYR A 268 23.30 7.15 4.40
CA TYR A 268 23.42 8.02 5.58
C TYR A 268 22.71 7.47 6.82
N ARG A 269 21.76 6.55 6.62
CA ARG A 269 20.97 5.93 7.68
C ARG A 269 21.31 4.45 7.90
N PHE A 270 22.34 3.92 7.22
CA PHE A 270 22.88 2.58 7.46
C PHE A 270 23.70 2.53 8.77
N SER A 271 23.07 2.90 9.87
CA SER A 271 23.63 2.77 11.20
C SER A 271 22.56 2.21 12.14
N THR A 272 23.00 1.59 13.23
CA THR A 272 22.11 1.03 14.25
C THR A 272 21.05 2.04 14.73
N ASN A 273 21.40 3.33 14.84
CA ASN A 273 20.48 4.42 15.20
C ASN A 273 19.58 4.88 14.04
N GLY A 274 20.02 4.75 12.78
CA GLY A 274 19.25 5.12 11.59
C GLY A 274 18.16 4.11 11.21
N SER A 275 18.34 2.83 11.58
CA SER A 275 17.43 1.71 11.29
C SER A 275 15.96 1.94 11.71
N VAL A 276 15.75 2.59 12.87
CA VAL A 276 14.40 2.92 13.38
C VAL A 276 13.72 3.92 12.45
N SER A 277 14.46 4.95 12.00
CA SER A 277 13.92 5.97 11.12
C SER A 277 13.54 5.44 9.74
N LEU A 278 14.36 4.53 9.19
CA LEU A 278 14.08 3.85 7.93
C LEU A 278 12.93 2.87 8.04
N SER A 279 12.82 2.13 9.15
CA SER A 279 11.66 1.29 9.44
C SER A 279 10.36 2.09 9.52
N CYS A 280 10.38 3.27 10.18
CA CYS A 280 9.24 4.18 10.20
C CYS A 280 8.90 4.72 8.80
N TYR A 281 9.91 5.10 8.01
CA TYR A 281 9.72 5.57 6.64
C TYR A 281 9.13 4.46 5.75
N HIS A 282 9.67 3.25 5.84
CA HIS A 282 9.17 2.05 5.18
C HIS A 282 7.68 1.84 5.48
N ARG A 283 7.29 1.86 6.76
CA ARG A 283 5.89 1.67 7.16
C ARG A 283 4.98 2.77 6.63
N ASN A 284 5.39 4.04 6.71
CA ASN A 284 4.62 5.16 6.17
C ASN A 284 4.45 5.05 4.65
N LEU A 285 5.50 4.65 3.94
CA LEU A 285 5.45 4.49 2.49
C LEU A 285 4.57 3.30 2.07
N PHE A 286 4.68 2.17 2.78
CA PHE A 286 3.83 1.00 2.59
C PHE A 286 2.35 1.36 2.76
N VAL A 287 1.98 1.91 3.93
CA VAL A 287 0.58 2.27 4.23
C VAL A 287 0.07 3.36 3.30
N GLY A 288 0.92 4.35 2.98
CA GLY A 288 0.56 5.40 2.05
C GLY A 288 0.27 4.89 0.64
N THR A 289 1.06 3.92 0.17
CA THR A 289 0.85 3.31 -1.15
C THR A 289 -0.40 2.44 -1.16
N MET A 290 -0.62 1.64 -0.13
CA MET A 290 -1.85 0.84 0.04
C MET A 290 -3.11 1.73 0.12
N GLN A 291 -3.08 2.83 0.86
CA GLN A 291 -4.22 3.74 0.91
C GLN A 291 -4.43 4.45 -0.43
N THR A 292 -3.35 4.79 -1.14
CA THR A 292 -3.44 5.38 -2.48
C THR A 292 -4.06 4.39 -3.46
N GLU A 293 -3.65 3.12 -3.43
CA GLU A 293 -4.27 2.03 -4.18
C GLU A 293 -5.78 1.96 -3.92
N ALA A 294 -6.18 2.02 -2.65
CA ALA A 294 -7.59 1.99 -2.26
C ALA A 294 -8.38 3.14 -2.89
N LEU A 295 -7.84 4.37 -2.88
CA LEU A 295 -8.49 5.54 -3.48
C LEU A 295 -8.61 5.41 -5.01
N LEU A 296 -7.56 4.93 -5.68
CA LEU A 296 -7.58 4.71 -7.13
C LEU A 296 -8.55 3.58 -7.51
N SER A 297 -8.59 2.52 -6.71
CA SER A 297 -9.52 1.41 -6.85
C SER A 297 -10.97 1.84 -6.65
N PHE A 298 -11.24 2.75 -5.69
CA PHE A 298 -12.56 3.34 -5.53
C PHE A 298 -13.02 4.09 -6.79
N ALA A 299 -12.13 4.88 -7.41
CA ALA A 299 -12.46 5.59 -8.64
C ALA A 299 -12.86 4.63 -9.77
N ARG A 300 -12.17 3.49 -9.90
CA ARG A 300 -12.54 2.41 -10.83
C ARG A 300 -13.91 1.82 -10.50
N VAL A 301 -14.15 1.44 -9.24
CA VAL A 301 -15.44 0.88 -8.80
C VAL A 301 -16.59 1.86 -9.06
N ALA A 302 -16.38 3.15 -8.78
CA ALA A 302 -17.37 4.19 -9.02
C ALA A 302 -17.64 4.46 -10.52
N GLU A 303 -16.66 4.23 -11.40
CA GLU A 303 -16.86 4.26 -12.84
C GLU A 303 -17.64 3.04 -13.34
N GLU A 304 -17.35 1.84 -12.81
CA GLU A 304 -18.03 0.60 -13.18
C GLU A 304 -19.50 0.59 -12.77
N GLU A 305 -19.81 1.03 -11.56
CA GLU A 305 -21.18 1.17 -11.08
C GLU A 305 -21.98 2.17 -11.95
N GLU A 306 -21.36 3.31 -12.31
CA GLU A 306 -21.99 4.30 -13.19
C GLU A 306 -22.29 3.72 -14.58
N LYS A 307 -21.36 2.97 -15.18
CA LYS A 307 -21.59 2.27 -16.45
C LYS A 307 -22.70 1.23 -16.35
N ALA A 308 -22.90 0.64 -15.18
CA ALA A 308 -24.01 -0.24 -14.88
C ALA A 308 -25.34 0.51 -14.59
N GLY A 309 -25.36 1.84 -14.70
CA GLY A 309 -26.53 2.67 -14.42
C GLY A 309 -26.85 2.82 -12.93
N ARG A 310 -25.89 2.47 -12.06
CA ARG A 310 -26.04 2.53 -10.60
C ARG A 310 -25.17 3.63 -10.03
N ARG A 311 -25.63 4.26 -8.96
CA ARG A 311 -24.82 5.22 -8.20
C ARG A 311 -25.19 5.18 -6.72
N PRO A 312 -24.76 4.13 -6.00
CA PRO A 312 -25.09 3.96 -4.60
C PRO A 312 -24.71 5.19 -3.75
N ARG A 313 -25.44 5.40 -2.66
CA ARG A 313 -25.22 6.52 -1.73
C ARG A 313 -23.82 6.53 -1.14
N ALA A 314 -23.29 5.36 -0.77
CA ALA A 314 -21.93 5.24 -0.25
C ALA A 314 -20.88 5.78 -1.22
N ILE A 315 -21.08 5.54 -2.53
CA ILE A 315 -20.22 6.11 -3.57
C ILE A 315 -20.35 7.62 -3.55
N ARG A 316 -21.58 8.15 -3.68
CA ARG A 316 -21.89 9.60 -3.69
C ARG A 316 -21.29 10.36 -2.52
N ASP A 317 -21.40 9.81 -1.31
CA ASP A 317 -20.91 10.42 -0.09
C ASP A 317 -19.37 10.52 -0.04
N CYS A 318 -18.66 9.68 -0.82
CA CYS A 318 -17.19 9.59 -0.80
C CYS A 318 -16.50 10.25 -2.00
N GLU A 319 -17.15 10.39 -3.16
CA GLU A 319 -16.51 10.76 -4.44
C GLU A 319 -15.61 12.00 -4.38
N ASP A 320 -16.16 13.10 -3.85
CA ASP A 320 -15.47 14.39 -3.75
C ASP A 320 -14.28 14.32 -2.79
N ALA A 321 -14.48 13.70 -1.63
CA ALA A 321 -13.42 13.52 -0.66
C ALA A 321 -12.29 12.65 -1.24
N VAL A 322 -12.62 11.55 -1.92
CA VAL A 322 -11.64 10.66 -2.57
C VAL A 322 -10.83 11.42 -3.62
N LEU A 323 -11.49 12.14 -4.53
CA LEU A 323 -10.81 12.92 -5.56
C LEU A 323 -9.85 13.96 -4.94
N LYS A 324 -10.32 14.70 -3.93
CA LYS A 324 -9.49 15.69 -3.21
C LYS A 324 -8.25 15.06 -2.58
N HIS A 325 -8.36 13.87 -1.99
CA HIS A 325 -7.20 13.19 -1.39
C HIS A 325 -6.23 12.67 -2.45
N ILE A 326 -6.71 12.14 -3.58
CA ILE A 326 -5.85 11.74 -4.70
C ILE A 326 -5.05 12.95 -5.21
N ILE A 327 -5.72 14.09 -5.43
CA ILE A 327 -5.08 15.35 -5.87
C ILE A 327 -4.04 15.80 -4.84
N ALA A 328 -4.39 15.82 -3.56
CA ALA A 328 -3.47 16.26 -2.50
C ALA A 328 -2.22 15.37 -2.41
N LEU A 329 -2.39 14.05 -2.48
CA LEU A 329 -1.28 13.07 -2.46
C LEU A 329 -0.40 13.19 -3.70
N HIS A 330 -1.00 13.43 -4.87
CA HIS A 330 -0.29 13.64 -6.13
C HIS A 330 0.57 14.91 -6.11
N LYS A 331 -0.01 16.03 -5.66
CA LYS A 331 0.69 17.32 -5.55
C LYS A 331 1.71 17.35 -4.41
N GLY A 332 1.54 16.49 -3.40
CA GLY A 332 2.31 16.58 -2.17
C GLY A 332 1.99 17.87 -1.40
N GLU A 333 0.70 18.19 -1.26
CA GLU A 333 0.27 19.38 -0.51
C GLU A 333 0.70 19.31 0.97
N ASP A 334 0.93 20.47 1.60
CA ASP A 334 1.29 20.56 3.03
C ASP A 334 0.22 19.98 3.97
N THR A 335 -1.00 19.84 3.45
CA THR A 335 -2.18 19.30 4.09
C THR A 335 -2.22 17.77 4.09
N THR A 336 -1.26 17.07 3.48
CA THR A 336 -1.24 15.60 3.42
C THR A 336 0.17 15.02 3.60
N TYR A 337 0.31 13.70 3.46
CA TYR A 337 1.61 13.03 3.48
C TYR A 337 2.35 13.26 2.16
N ARG A 338 3.46 13.99 2.23
CA ARG A 338 4.26 14.39 1.06
C ARG A 338 5.26 13.29 0.70
N SER A 339 5.10 12.66 -0.45
CA SER A 339 6.03 11.65 -0.95
C SER A 339 5.99 11.58 -2.47
N ALA A 340 7.15 11.78 -3.11
CA ALA A 340 7.30 11.61 -4.56
C ALA A 340 6.94 10.19 -5.02
N SER A 341 7.08 9.21 -4.14
CA SER A 341 6.66 7.83 -4.39
C SER A 341 5.18 7.71 -4.73
N LEU A 342 4.33 8.42 -3.97
CA LEU A 342 2.88 8.37 -4.14
C LEU A 342 2.45 9.10 -5.41
N ARG A 343 3.07 10.26 -5.70
CA ARG A 343 2.90 10.95 -6.98
C ARG A 343 3.22 10.02 -8.15
N ARG A 344 4.42 9.42 -8.17
CA ARG A 344 4.82 8.49 -9.23
C ARG A 344 3.90 7.27 -9.31
N PHE A 345 3.46 6.75 -8.17
CA PHE A 345 2.51 5.64 -8.12
C PHE A 345 1.18 5.99 -8.79
N ILE A 346 0.62 7.17 -8.52
CA ILE A 346 -0.61 7.66 -9.15
C ILE A 346 -0.43 7.89 -10.66
N ASP A 347 0.72 8.41 -11.07
CA ASP A 347 1.03 8.68 -12.48
C ASP A 347 1.15 7.39 -13.31
N ASP A 348 1.77 6.34 -12.74
CA ASP A 348 1.97 5.06 -13.42
C ASP A 348 0.79 4.08 -13.27
N HIS A 349 -0.26 4.44 -12.50
CA HIS A 349 -1.33 3.51 -12.14
C HIS A 349 -2.30 3.24 -13.29
N ALA A 350 -2.69 1.96 -13.48
CA ALA A 350 -3.65 1.56 -14.52
C ALA A 350 -5.03 2.24 -14.37
N PHE A 351 -5.43 2.59 -13.14
CA PHE A 351 -6.71 3.25 -12.85
C PHE A 351 -6.65 4.79 -12.92
N ARG A 352 -5.55 5.38 -13.41
CA ARG A 352 -5.45 6.82 -13.57
C ARG A 352 -6.60 7.39 -14.42
N ARG A 353 -6.97 6.69 -15.50
CA ARG A 353 -8.11 7.08 -16.34
C ARG A 353 -9.43 7.15 -15.57
N SER A 354 -9.67 6.22 -14.65
CA SER A 354 -10.88 6.22 -13.81
C SER A 354 -10.92 7.44 -12.87
N VAL A 355 -9.76 7.91 -12.40
CA VAL A 355 -9.65 9.16 -11.63
C VAL A 355 -9.99 10.37 -12.51
N ASP A 356 -9.51 10.41 -13.75
CA ASP A 356 -9.81 11.51 -14.67
C ASP A 356 -11.32 11.55 -15.00
N ASN A 357 -11.96 10.38 -15.19
CA ASN A 357 -13.40 10.26 -15.40
C ASN A 357 -14.19 10.71 -14.16
N LEU A 358 -13.78 10.27 -12.96
CA LEU A 358 -14.33 10.73 -11.69
C LEU A 358 -14.23 12.26 -11.56
N ALA A 359 -13.09 12.84 -11.94
CA ALA A 359 -12.89 14.28 -11.92
C ALA A 359 -13.80 15.01 -12.90
N GLN A 360 -13.99 14.50 -14.12
CA GLN A 360 -14.92 15.10 -15.10
C GLN A 360 -16.36 15.08 -14.59
N ARG A 361 -16.78 13.98 -13.96
CA ARG A 361 -18.13 13.82 -13.38
C ARG A 361 -18.40 14.82 -12.26
N ILE A 362 -17.44 15.01 -11.36
CA ILE A 362 -17.57 15.98 -10.26
C ILE A 362 -17.51 17.42 -10.80
N LYS A 363 -16.74 17.67 -11.87
CA LYS A 363 -16.56 18.98 -12.52
C LYS A 363 -17.76 19.53 -13.30
N GLY A 364 -18.94 18.95 -13.15
CA GLY A 364 -20.17 19.76 -13.19
C GLY A 364 -20.11 20.95 -12.20
N GLU A 365 -19.19 20.91 -11.22
CA GLU A 365 -18.80 21.98 -10.29
C GLU A 365 -17.25 22.10 -10.23
N GLU A 366 -16.68 23.25 -10.59
CA GLU A 366 -15.26 23.46 -10.93
C GLU A 366 -14.20 22.93 -9.92
N LEU A 367 -13.30 22.05 -10.40
CA LEU A 367 -12.01 21.72 -9.76
C LEU A 367 -10.88 21.88 -10.80
N PRO A 368 -9.64 22.23 -10.40
CA PRO A 368 -8.53 22.39 -11.33
C PRO A 368 -8.19 21.07 -12.03
N ALA A 369 -7.87 21.11 -13.32
CA ALA A 369 -7.37 19.95 -14.07
C ALA A 369 -6.15 19.37 -13.35
N LEU A 370 -6.10 18.03 -13.19
CA LEU A 370 -4.83 17.37 -12.93
C LEU A 370 -3.90 17.75 -14.09
N PRO A 371 -2.67 18.22 -13.84
CA PRO A 371 -1.78 18.64 -14.91
C PRO A 371 -1.60 17.48 -15.89
N VAL A 372 -1.96 17.73 -17.15
CA VAL A 372 -1.70 16.83 -18.27
C VAL A 372 -0.18 16.62 -18.32
N GLN A 373 0.26 15.37 -18.43
CA GLN A 373 1.68 15.05 -18.57
C GLN A 373 2.27 15.83 -19.75
N LEU A 374 3.25 16.69 -19.47
CA LEU A 374 4.18 17.11 -20.49
C LEU A 374 5.03 15.90 -20.85
N VAL A 375 5.04 15.58 -22.14
CA VAL A 375 5.98 14.66 -22.80
C VAL A 375 7.39 14.87 -22.23
N PRO A 376 8.17 13.82 -21.96
CA PRO A 376 9.53 13.96 -21.43
C PRO A 376 10.36 14.87 -22.35
N GLY A 377 10.76 16.05 -21.83
CA GLY A 377 11.57 17.01 -22.58
C GLY A 377 11.46 18.50 -22.22
N SER A 378 10.55 18.91 -21.32
CA SER A 378 10.47 20.32 -20.90
C SER A 378 11.15 20.58 -19.54
N PRO A 379 11.96 21.65 -19.41
CA PRO A 379 12.67 21.97 -18.17
C PRO A 379 11.70 22.40 -17.07
N ASN A 380 11.88 21.84 -15.87
CA ASN A 380 11.09 22.20 -14.69
C ASN A 380 11.39 23.65 -14.24
N PRO A 381 10.37 24.41 -13.78
CA PRO A 381 10.60 25.69 -13.12
C PRO A 381 11.31 25.48 -11.76
N PRO A 382 12.02 26.51 -11.25
CA PRO A 382 12.84 26.39 -10.05
C PRO A 382 12.01 26.11 -8.80
N ALA A 383 12.48 25.19 -7.97
CA ALA A 383 11.88 24.87 -6.68
C ALA A 383 12.17 25.99 -5.66
N ILE A 384 11.13 26.47 -4.99
CA ILE A 384 11.23 27.34 -3.81
C ILE A 384 11.26 26.44 -2.57
N SER A 385 12.17 26.79 -1.66
CA SER A 385 12.68 26.09 -0.46
C SER A 385 11.66 25.47 0.48
#